data_AF-A0A7Y4VTM5-F1
#
_entry.id   AF-A0A7Y4VTM5-F1
#
_cell.length_a   1.000
_cell.length_b   1.000
_cell.length_c   1.000
_cell.angle_alpha   90.00
_cell.angle_beta   90.00
_cell.angle_gamma   90.00
#
_symmetry.space_group_name_H-M   'P 1'
#
loop_
_entity.id
_entity.type
_entity.pdbx_description
1 polymer ?
#
loop_
_entity_poly.entity_id
_entity_poly.type
_entity_poly.pdbx_seq_one_letter_code
_entity_poly.pdbx_strand_id
1 'polypeptide(L)'
;DYWFAEKVYYPVQAVLDGQVTTFTDSESLAVNFRAILTDKLFNAINEADENDLLLLPDGIRVGQGELWINLFCVDAACSDMQFLITQINN
;
A
#
# COMPACT_ATOMS: atom_id res chain seq x y z
N ASP A 1 8.06 -8.62 -12.34
CA ASP A 1 6.70 -8.07 -12.22
C ASP A 1 6.56 -7.27 -10.93
N TYR A 2 6.47 -5.95 -11.06
CA TYR A 2 6.36 -5.01 -9.93
C TYR A 2 4.95 -4.41 -9.85
N TRP A 3 3.92 -5.20 -10.14
CA TRP A 3 2.52 -4.77 -10.17
C TRP A 3 2.09 -4.08 -8.87
N PHE A 4 2.69 -4.44 -7.74
CA PHE A 4 2.45 -3.80 -6.45
C PHE A 4 2.77 -2.30 -6.46
N ALA A 5 3.88 -1.90 -7.08
CA ALA A 5 4.27 -0.50 -7.16
C ALA A 5 3.31 0.33 -8.02
N GLU A 6 2.61 -0.30 -8.97
CA GLU A 6 1.55 0.35 -9.76
C GLU A 6 0.26 0.55 -8.97
N LYS A 7 0.11 -0.10 -7.80
CA LYS A 7 -1.04 0.00 -6.90
C LYS A 7 -0.80 0.90 -5.71
N VAL A 8 0.17 1.80 -5.81
CA VAL A 8 0.54 2.73 -4.75
C VAL A 8 0.21 4.17 -5.15
N TYR A 9 -0.34 4.91 -4.21
CA TYR A 9 -0.52 6.35 -4.33
C TYR A 9 0.75 7.06 -3.89
N TYR A 10 1.48 7.66 -4.83
CA TYR A 10 2.74 8.35 -4.55
C TYR A 10 2.53 9.83 -4.20
N PRO A 11 3.36 10.40 -3.31
CA PRO A 11 4.44 9.72 -2.56
C PRO A 11 3.90 8.83 -1.44
N VAL A 12 4.61 7.75 -1.11
CA VAL A 12 4.26 6.81 -0.04
C VAL A 12 5.39 6.67 0.97
N GLN A 13 5.04 6.37 2.21
CA GLN A 13 6.01 6.02 3.26
C GLN A 13 6.01 4.51 3.50
N ALA A 14 7.22 3.94 3.64
CA ALA A 14 7.44 2.56 4.06
C ALA A 14 8.70 2.46 4.93
N VAL A 15 8.83 1.40 5.72
CA VAL A 15 10.04 1.14 6.50
C VAL A 15 11.05 0.44 5.60
N LEU A 16 12.24 1.02 5.44
CA LEU A 16 13.38 0.41 4.77
C LEU A 16 14.55 0.37 5.74
N ASP A 17 15.09 -0.83 5.99
CA ASP A 17 16.20 -1.05 6.93
C ASP A 17 15.96 -0.43 8.33
N GLY A 18 14.71 -0.49 8.80
CA GLY A 18 14.29 0.05 10.10
C GLY A 18 14.08 1.57 10.14
N GLN A 19 14.16 2.26 8.99
CA GLN A 19 13.91 3.70 8.89
C GLN A 19 12.71 3.99 7.99
N VAL A 20 11.86 4.94 8.42
CA VAL A 20 10.77 5.45 7.59
C VAL A 20 11.36 6.20 6.40
N THR A 21 11.12 5.69 5.20
CA THR A 21 11.59 6.24 3.94
C THR A 21 10.40 6.65 3.07
N THR A 22 10.48 7.84 2.47
CA THR A 22 9.50 8.31 1.48
C THR A 22 9.94 7.90 0.08
N PHE A 23 9.07 7.21 -0.63
CA PHE A 23 9.21 6.87 -2.04
C PHE A 23 8.33 7.81 -2.87
N THR A 24 8.92 8.46 -3.86
CA THR A 24 8.25 9.49 -4.68
C THR A 24 7.63 8.94 -5.95
N ASP A 25 8.02 7.73 -6.36
CA ASP A 25 7.64 7.12 -7.63
C ASP A 25 7.72 5.59 -7.55
N SER A 26 7.13 4.94 -8.56
CA SER A 26 7.09 3.48 -8.65
C SER A 26 8.45 2.84 -8.83
N GLU A 27 9.40 3.52 -9.47
CA GLU A 27 10.74 2.98 -9.73
C GLU A 27 11.54 2.86 -8.44
N SER A 28 11.57 3.92 -7.63
CA SER A 28 12.25 3.96 -6.33
C SER A 28 11.67 2.95 -5.33
N LEU A 29 10.35 2.71 -5.36
CA LEU A 29 9.73 1.66 -4.56
C LEU A 29 10.07 0.26 -5.10
N ALA A 30 9.99 0.06 -6.42
CA ALA A 30 10.19 -1.24 -7.06
C ALA A 30 11.60 -1.81 -6.83
N VAL A 31 12.63 -0.97 -6.90
CA VAL A 31 14.01 -1.41 -6.64
C VAL A 31 14.22 -1.86 -5.18
N ASN A 32 13.40 -1.37 -4.24
CA ASN A 32 13.42 -1.73 -2.82
C ASN A 32 12.31 -2.73 -2.43
N PHE A 33 11.53 -3.21 -3.41
CA PHE A 33 10.29 -3.95 -3.15
C PHE A 33 10.47 -5.16 -2.23
N ARG A 34 11.55 -5.94 -2.40
CA ARG A 34 11.81 -7.12 -1.55
C ARG A 34 12.17 -6.78 -0.11
N ALA A 35 12.73 -5.59 0.14
CA ALA A 35 13.03 -5.14 1.49
C ALA A 35 11.77 -4.60 2.19
N ILE A 36 10.82 -4.07 1.40
CA ILE A 36 9.57 -3.50 1.89
C ILE A 36 8.50 -4.58 2.09
N LEU A 37 8.34 -5.49 1.13
CA LEU A 37 7.44 -6.64 1.22
C LEU A 37 8.06 -7.73 2.08
N THR A 38 8.11 -7.47 3.38
CA THR A 38 8.54 -8.43 4.39
C THR A 38 7.56 -9.59 4.46
N ASP A 39 8.00 -10.75 4.96
CA ASP A 39 7.12 -11.90 5.18
C ASP A 39 5.92 -11.53 6.07
N LYS A 40 6.14 -10.63 7.03
CA LYS A 40 5.08 -10.08 7.88
C LYS A 40 4.01 -9.37 7.05
N LEU A 41 4.42 -8.44 6.20
CA LEU A 41 3.50 -7.69 5.34
C LEU A 41 2.79 -8.63 4.34
N PHE A 42 3.53 -9.55 3.73
CA PHE A 42 2.97 -10.53 2.80
C PHE A 42 1.92 -11.43 3.46
N ASN A 43 2.20 -11.94 4.66
CA ASN A 43 1.24 -12.76 5.41
C ASN A 43 0.04 -11.93 5.86
N ALA A 44 0.24 -10.70 6.34
CA ALA A 44 -0.86 -9.81 6.71
C ALA A 44 -1.81 -9.52 5.54
N ILE A 45 -1.32 -9.46 4.30
CA ILE A 45 -2.14 -9.27 3.10
C ILE A 45 -2.86 -10.57 2.70
N ASN A 46 -2.15 -11.71 2.66
CA ASN A 46 -2.71 -12.97 2.17
C ASN A 46 -3.64 -13.66 3.18
N GLU A 47 -3.41 -13.43 4.47
CA GLU A 47 -4.20 -14.00 5.55
C GLU A 47 -5.30 -13.04 6.02
N ALA A 48 -5.31 -11.78 5.53
CA ALA A 48 -6.39 -10.86 5.85
C ALA A 48 -7.73 -11.42 5.36
N ASP A 49 -8.61 -11.72 6.31
CA ASP A 49 -10.01 -12.00 6.03
C ASP A 49 -10.71 -10.68 5.64
N GLU A 50 -11.73 -10.74 4.80
CA GLU A 50 -12.53 -9.55 4.46
C GLU A 50 -13.14 -8.91 5.73
N ASN A 51 -13.40 -9.70 6.77
CA ASN A 51 -13.88 -9.23 8.06
C ASN A 51 -12.82 -8.48 8.89
N ASP A 52 -11.53 -8.65 8.57
CA ASP A 52 -10.44 -7.91 9.20
C ASP A 52 -10.22 -6.53 8.56
N LEU A 53 -10.84 -6.29 7.40
CA LEU A 53 -10.85 -4.99 6.76
C LEU A 53 -11.69 -4.02 7.59
N LEU A 54 -11.03 -2.98 8.10
CA LEU A 54 -11.70 -1.95 8.90
C LEU A 54 -11.75 -0.64 8.12
N LEU A 55 -12.95 -0.19 7.77
CA LEU A 55 -13.16 1.13 7.20
C LEU A 55 -13.07 2.19 8.29
N LEU A 56 -12.09 3.08 8.16
CA LEU A 56 -11.83 4.20 9.05
C LEU A 56 -11.78 5.51 8.25
N PRO A 57 -11.80 6.69 8.90
CA PRO A 57 -11.73 7.98 8.20
C PRO A 57 -10.52 8.12 7.27
N ASP A 58 -9.39 7.47 7.60
CA ASP A 58 -8.14 7.53 6.83
C ASP A 58 -8.08 6.51 5.67
N GLY A 59 -9.09 5.64 5.54
CA GLY A 59 -9.18 4.62 4.50
C GLY A 59 -9.52 3.24 5.06
N ILE A 60 -9.30 2.21 4.25
CA ILE A 60 -9.46 0.82 4.65
C ILE A 60 -8.14 0.34 5.23
N ARG A 61 -8.17 -0.09 6.49
CA ARG A 61 -7.06 -0.75 7.16
C ARG A 61 -7.05 -2.24 6.81
N VAL A 62 -5.92 -2.74 6.32
CA VAL A 62 -5.71 -4.17 6.03
C VAL A 62 -4.87 -4.80 7.14
N GLY A 63 -5.26 -6.01 7.57
CA GLY A 63 -4.65 -6.69 8.71
C GLY A 63 -4.79 -5.87 9.99
N GLN A 64 -3.70 -5.72 10.74
CA GLN A 64 -3.64 -4.89 11.95
C GLN A 64 -3.17 -3.46 11.66
N GLY A 65 -3.04 -3.09 10.39
CA GLY A 65 -2.54 -1.77 9.95
C GLY A 65 -1.28 -1.84 9.11
N GLU A 66 -0.89 -3.03 8.65
CA GLU A 66 0.25 -3.24 7.76
C GLU A 66 0.09 -2.53 6.41
N LEU A 67 -1.15 -2.40 5.90
CA LEU A 67 -1.46 -1.53 4.77
C LEU A 67 -2.67 -0.66 5.04
N TRP A 68 -2.66 0.50 4.40
CA TRP A 68 -3.83 1.33 4.22
C TRP A 68 -4.11 1.52 2.74
N ILE A 69 -5.36 1.35 2.35
CA ILE A 69 -5.82 1.52 0.97
C ILE A 69 -6.98 2.52 0.93
N ASN A 70 -7.06 3.28 -0.15
CA ASN A 70 -8.19 4.16 -0.41
C ASN A 70 -8.60 4.09 -1.89
N LEU A 71 -9.85 4.45 -2.18
CA LEU A 71 -10.39 4.49 -3.53
C LEU A 71 -10.17 5.88 -4.12
N PHE A 72 -9.48 5.94 -5.26
CA PHE A 72 -9.21 7.19 -5.97
C PHE A 72 -9.84 7.18 -7.36
N CYS A 73 -10.33 8.34 -7.78
CA CYS A 73 -10.64 8.60 -9.19
C CYS A 73 -9.33 8.83 -9.94
N VAL A 74 -9.04 8.03 -10.97
CA VAL A 74 -7.84 8.23 -11.79
C VAL A 74 -8.09 9.15 -12.98
N ASP A 75 -9.35 9.49 -13.24
CA ASP A 75 -9.76 10.54 -14.16
C ASP A 75 -10.65 11.59 -13.47
N ALA A 76 -10.74 12.78 -14.07
CA ALA A 76 -11.52 13.89 -13.52
C ALA A 76 -13.04 13.63 -13.51
N ALA A 77 -13.52 12.67 -14.29
CA ALA A 77 -14.93 12.28 -14.35
C ALA A 77 -15.27 11.15 -13.36
N CYS A 78 -14.27 10.63 -12.62
CA CYS A 78 -14.39 9.43 -11.79
C CYS A 78 -14.98 8.22 -12.55
N SER A 79 -14.69 8.10 -13.85
CA SER A 79 -15.16 6.97 -14.67
C SER A 79 -14.28 5.73 -14.49
N ASP A 80 -13.01 5.93 -14.16
CA ASP A 80 -12.09 4.91 -13.68
C ASP A 80 -11.72 5.18 -12.20
N MET A 81 -11.89 4.15 -11.37
CA MET A 81 -11.61 4.18 -9.95
C MET A 81 -10.67 3.04 -9.59
N GLN A 82 -9.65 3.35 -8.79
CA GLN A 82 -8.66 2.37 -8.37
C GLN A 82 -8.45 2.41 -6.86
N PHE A 83 -8.39 1.23 -6.25
CA PHE A 83 -7.86 1.09 -4.90
C PHE A 83 -6.34 1.22 -4.97
N LEU A 84 -5.81 2.20 -4.25
CA LEU A 84 -4.39 2.47 -4.15
C LEU A 84 -3.95 2.43 -2.69
N ILE A 85 -2.76 1.90 -2.48
CA ILE A 85 -2.07 1.85 -1.20
C ILE A 85 -1.57 3.26 -0.87
N THR A 86 -1.99 3.77 0.29
CA THR A 86 -1.62 5.09 0.79
C THR A 86 -0.56 5.04 1.89
N GLN A 87 -0.42 3.88 2.55
CA GLN A 87 0.58 3.66 3.58
C GLN A 87 1.00 2.19 3.65
N ILE A 88 2.28 1.96 3.89
CA ILE A 88 2.87 0.63 4.08
C ILE A 88 3.61 0.60 5.43
N ASN A 89 3.19 -0.30 6.32
CA ASN A 89 3.79 -0.52 7.63
C ASN A 89 4.32 -1.98 7.67
N ASN A 90 5.62 -2.16 7.51
CA ASN A 90 6.26 -3.46 7.36
C ASN A 90 7.23 -3.82 8.50
#